data_AF-A0A543FBB0-F1
#
_entry.id   AF-A0A543FBB0-F1
#
_cell.length_a   1.000
_cell.length_b   1.000
_cell.length_c   1.000
_cell.angle_alpha   90.00
_cell.angle_beta   90.00
_cell.angle_gamma   90.00
#
_symmetry.space_group_name_H-M   'P 1'
#
loop_
_entity.id
_entity.type
_entity.pdbx_description
1 polymer ?
#
loop_
_entity_poly.entity_id
_entity_poly.type
_entity_poly.pdbx_seq_one_letter_code
_entity_poly.pdbx_strand_id
1 'polypeptide(L)'
;MSGSPADAGRWQQAARLTVLLDEDDKWRRGPLFHEIVRRARDAGLAGASVWRGVEGYGASSRIHTSRVLDLAEHLPVQVMIVDETQRLRSFVAENAEVLAGVTVTLSQVETWQPAVGVAR
;
A
#
# COMPACT_ATOMS: atom_id res chain seq x y z
N MET A 1 -28.17 -29.82 8.42
CA MET A 1 -26.70 -29.66 8.40
C MET A 1 -26.39 -28.23 8.79
N SER A 2 -26.32 -27.93 10.10
CA SER A 2 -25.97 -26.59 10.59
C SER A 2 -24.46 -26.56 10.85
N GLY A 3 -23.68 -26.13 9.86
CA GLY A 3 -22.26 -25.83 10.11
C GLY A 3 -22.16 -24.73 11.16
N SER A 4 -21.33 -24.94 12.18
CA SER A 4 -21.14 -23.97 13.26
C SER A 4 -20.44 -22.72 12.69
N PRO A 5 -20.74 -21.49 13.16
CA PRO A 5 -20.03 -20.28 12.71
C PRO A 5 -18.51 -20.34 12.93
N ALA A 6 -18.02 -21.29 13.73
CA ALA A 6 -16.60 -21.58 13.91
C ALA A 6 -15.91 -22.20 12.67
N ASP A 7 -16.66 -22.77 11.73
CA ASP A 7 -16.12 -23.43 10.52
C ASP A 7 -15.93 -22.45 9.35
N ALA A 8 -16.28 -21.17 9.51
CA ALA A 8 -16.26 -20.19 8.42
C ALA A 8 -14.85 -19.65 8.11
N GLY A 9 -13.95 -19.65 9.09
CA GLY A 9 -12.60 -19.08 8.99
C GLY A 9 -12.12 -18.48 10.30
N ARG A 10 -10.96 -17.82 10.25
CA ARG A 10 -10.34 -17.18 11.41
C ARG A 10 -9.76 -15.82 11.06
N TRP A 11 -9.86 -14.88 12.00
CA TRP A 11 -9.09 -13.64 11.95
C TRP A 11 -7.64 -13.92 12.36
N GLN A 12 -6.69 -13.29 11.66
CA GLN A 12 -5.27 -13.33 11.98
C GLN A 12 -4.70 -11.92 12.04
N GLN A 13 -3.83 -11.71 13.02
CA GLN A 13 -3.09 -10.47 13.18
C GLN A 13 -2.14 -10.25 12.01
N ALA A 14 -2.11 -9.03 11.51
CA ALA A 14 -1.28 -8.58 10.41
C ALA A 14 -0.94 -7.09 10.60
N ALA A 15 -0.21 -6.52 9.66
CA ALA A 15 -0.06 -5.08 9.58
C ALA A 15 -0.39 -4.57 8.19
N ARG A 16 -0.76 -3.31 8.13
CA ARG A 16 -0.93 -2.53 6.91
C ARG A 16 0.21 -1.54 6.81
N LEU A 17 1.03 -1.67 5.79
CA LEU A 17 2.00 -0.68 5.36
C LEU A 17 1.31 0.26 4.37
N THR A 18 1.44 1.56 4.61
CA THR A 18 0.91 2.60 3.73
C THR A 18 2.05 3.54 3.35
N VAL A 19 2.30 3.69 2.05
CA VAL A 19 3.25 4.65 1.49
C VAL A 19 2.46 5.77 0.82
N LEU A 20 2.73 7.01 1.22
CA LEU A 20 2.11 8.22 0.69
C LEU A 20 3.15 8.97 -0.14
N LEU A 21 2.80 9.26 -1.38
CA LEU A 21 3.68 9.86 -2.38
C LEU A 21 2.87 10.68 -3.39
N ASP A 22 3.54 11.42 -4.27
CA ASP A 22 2.89 12.14 -5.36
C ASP A 22 2.90 11.31 -6.65
N GLU A 23 1.92 11.52 -7.53
CA GLU A 23 1.83 10.82 -8.83
C GLU A 23 3.08 11.02 -9.71
N ASP A 24 3.70 12.19 -9.59
CA ASP A 24 4.87 12.57 -10.35
C ASP A 24 6.19 12.11 -9.73
N ASP A 25 6.17 11.46 -8.56
CA ASP A 25 7.38 10.91 -7.95
C ASP A 25 7.98 9.81 -8.84
N LYS A 26 9.29 9.90 -9.07
CA LYS A 26 10.01 9.01 -9.97
C LYS A 26 11.11 8.25 -9.26
N TRP A 27 11.28 7.00 -9.66
CA TRP A 27 12.47 6.22 -9.37
C TRP A 27 13.15 5.81 -10.67
N ARG A 28 14.39 6.26 -10.87
CA ARG A 28 15.18 6.03 -12.09
C ARG A 28 14.42 6.44 -13.36
N ARG A 29 13.86 5.48 -14.09
CA ARG A 29 13.20 5.68 -15.39
C ARG A 29 11.67 5.56 -15.35
N GLY A 30 11.06 5.38 -14.17
CA GLY A 30 9.62 5.15 -14.06
C GLY A 30 8.99 5.74 -12.81
N PRO A 31 7.65 5.63 -12.69
CA PRO A 31 6.90 6.11 -11.52
C PRO A 31 7.30 5.37 -10.24
N LEU A 32 7.42 6.09 -9.13
CA LEU A 32 7.84 5.53 -7.85
C LEU A 32 6.84 4.51 -7.30
N PHE A 33 5.52 4.78 -7.38
CA PHE A 33 4.50 3.82 -6.94
C PHE A 33 4.62 2.48 -7.69
N HIS A 34 4.97 2.52 -8.98
CA HIS A 34 5.12 1.32 -9.80
C HIS A 34 6.33 0.51 -9.33
N GLU A 35 7.44 1.17 -9.04
CA GLU A 35 8.62 0.52 -8.47
C GLU A 35 8.32 -0.14 -7.13
N ILE A 36 7.59 0.54 -6.22
CA ILE A 36 7.20 -0.02 -4.92
C ILE A 36 6.36 -1.30 -5.10
N VAL A 37 5.37 -1.28 -6.00
CA VAL A 37 4.53 -2.45 -6.29
C VAL A 37 5.35 -3.59 -6.87
N ARG A 38 6.25 -3.29 -7.81
CA ARG A 38 7.15 -4.29 -8.41
C ARG A 38 8.01 -4.95 -7.34
N ARG A 39 8.65 -4.17 -6.47
CA ARG A 39 9.49 -4.72 -5.39
C ARG A 39 8.69 -5.49 -4.35
N ALA A 40 7.47 -5.05 -4.02
CA ALA A 40 6.58 -5.79 -3.13
C ALA A 40 6.21 -7.17 -3.70
N ARG A 41 5.94 -7.24 -5.01
CA ARG A 41 5.71 -8.49 -5.74
C ARG A 41 6.95 -9.37 -5.73
N ASP A 42 8.13 -8.81 -6.01
CA ASP A 42 9.39 -9.56 -6.07
C ASP A 42 9.82 -10.07 -4.67
N ALA A 43 9.45 -9.36 -3.60
CA ALA A 43 9.60 -9.80 -2.21
C ALA A 43 8.55 -10.85 -1.77
N GLY A 44 7.62 -11.22 -2.67
CA GLY A 44 6.59 -12.22 -2.41
C GLY A 44 5.56 -11.81 -1.36
N LEU A 45 5.35 -10.50 -1.15
CA LEU A 45 4.33 -10.01 -0.23
C LEU A 45 2.93 -10.39 -0.73
N ALA A 46 1.98 -10.53 0.19
CA ALA A 46 0.64 -11.06 -0.07
C ALA A 46 -0.13 -10.26 -1.13
N GLY A 47 0.13 -8.96 -1.23
CA GLY A 47 -0.41 -8.10 -2.28
C GLY A 47 -0.12 -6.63 -2.03
N ALA A 48 -0.17 -5.84 -3.11
CA ALA A 48 -0.04 -4.39 -3.07
C ALA A 48 -1.12 -3.75 -3.95
N SER A 49 -1.71 -2.68 -3.47
CA SER A 49 -2.72 -1.91 -4.20
C SER A 49 -2.34 -0.44 -4.22
N VAL A 50 -2.74 0.26 -5.28
CA VAL A 50 -2.46 1.69 -5.49
C VAL A 50 -3.78 2.44 -5.65
N TRP A 51 -3.90 3.57 -4.94
CA TRP A 51 -5.02 4.51 -5.09
C TRP A 51 -4.48 5.88 -5.46
N ARG A 52 -5.22 6.58 -6.31
CA ARG A 52 -5.00 7.99 -6.63
C ARG A 52 -6.07 8.81 -5.91
N GLY A 53 -5.67 9.80 -5.13
CA GLY A 53 -6.57 10.75 -4.50
C GLY A 53 -7.00 11.86 -5.45
N VAL A 54 -8.04 12.59 -5.06
CA VAL A 54 -8.58 13.73 -5.83
C VAL A 54 -7.83 15.03 -5.50
N GLU A 55 -7.34 15.15 -4.27
CA GLU A 55 -6.65 16.32 -3.73
C GLU A 55 -5.86 15.90 -2.48
N GLY A 56 -4.75 16.57 -2.22
CA GLY A 56 -3.92 16.36 -1.04
C GLY A 56 -2.81 17.41 -0.93
N TYR A 57 -2.13 17.40 0.21
CA TYR A 57 -0.92 18.19 0.44
C TYR A 57 0.08 17.33 1.20
N GLY A 58 1.36 17.48 0.86
CA GLY A 58 2.47 16.73 1.46
C GLY A 58 3.53 17.64 2.07
N ALA A 59 4.72 17.08 2.34
CA ALA A 59 5.86 17.80 2.92
C ALA A 59 6.31 19.03 2.11
N SER A 60 5.94 19.11 0.82
CA SER A 60 6.17 20.26 -0.08
C SER A 60 5.20 21.43 0.13
N SER A 61 4.18 21.30 0.99
CA SER A 61 3.22 22.36 1.37
C SER A 61 2.45 23.03 0.22
N ARG A 62 2.26 22.33 -0.91
CA ARG A 62 1.41 22.79 -2.01
C ARG A 62 0.05 22.06 -1.92
N ILE A 63 -1.04 22.84 -1.94
CA ILE A 63 -2.41 22.31 -2.05
C ILE A 63 -2.67 22.03 -3.52
N HIS A 64 -2.86 20.75 -3.89
CA HIS A 64 -3.13 20.34 -5.27
C HIS A 64 -4.61 20.07 -5.45
N THR A 65 -5.32 20.98 -6.13
CA THR A 65 -6.76 20.87 -6.41
C THR A 65 -7.00 20.73 -7.91
N SER A 66 -7.92 19.83 -8.30
CA SER A 66 -8.34 19.68 -9.70
C SER A 66 -9.23 20.86 -10.12
N ARG A 67 -8.64 21.93 -10.65
CA ARG A 67 -9.40 22.98 -11.36
C ARG A 67 -9.24 22.79 -12.87
N VAL A 68 -10.36 22.94 -13.55
CA VAL A 68 -10.74 22.43 -14.89
C VAL A 68 -9.85 22.86 -16.08
N LEU A 69 -8.77 23.61 -15.86
CA LEU A 69 -7.84 24.03 -16.93
C LEU A 69 -6.34 23.87 -16.62
N ASP A 70 -5.99 23.39 -15.42
CA ASP A 70 -4.61 22.96 -15.12
C ASP A 70 -4.64 21.45 -14.97
N LEU A 71 -3.93 20.72 -15.84
CA LEU A 71 -3.69 19.29 -15.64
C LEU A 71 -3.23 19.10 -14.19
N ALA A 72 -3.84 18.17 -13.47
CA ALA A 72 -3.56 17.95 -12.06
C ALA A 72 -2.14 17.37 -11.89
N GLU A 73 -1.15 18.25 -11.89
CA GLU A 73 0.22 17.96 -11.51
C GLU A 73 0.26 17.72 -9.99
N HIS A 74 0.88 16.61 -9.57
CA HIS A 74 1.08 16.19 -8.18
C HIS A 74 -0.17 15.74 -7.40
N LEU A 75 -1.02 14.89 -7.99
CA LEU A 75 -2.06 14.23 -7.22
C LEU A 75 -1.48 13.25 -6.18
N PRO A 76 -2.05 13.15 -4.97
CA PRO A 76 -1.58 12.21 -3.98
C PRO A 76 -1.85 10.77 -4.44
N VAL A 77 -0.86 9.92 -4.30
CA VAL A 77 -0.93 8.48 -4.53
C VAL A 77 -0.65 7.76 -3.22
N GLN A 78 -1.36 6.66 -3.00
CA GLN A 78 -1.17 5.77 -1.86
C GLN A 78 -0.86 4.36 -2.37
N VAL A 79 0.21 3.76 -1.88
CA VAL A 79 0.45 2.31 -1.99
C VAL A 79 0.15 1.65 -0.65
N MET A 80 -0.71 0.63 -0.63
CA MET A 80 -1.04 -0.15 0.57
C MET A 80 -0.66 -1.61 0.38
N ILE A 81 -0.01 -2.16 1.39
CA ILE A 81 0.39 -3.57 1.46
C ILE A 81 -0.08 -4.11 2.80
N VAL A 82 -0.75 -5.27 2.81
CA VAL A 82 -1.17 -5.95 4.04
C VAL A 82 -0.49 -7.30 4.08
N ASP A 83 0.32 -7.54 5.12
CA ASP A 83 1.07 -8.77 5.31
C ASP A 83 1.48 -8.90 6.80
N GLU A 84 2.25 -9.94 7.12
CA GLU A 84 2.90 -10.11 8.41
C GLU A 84 3.77 -8.89 8.75
N THR A 85 3.68 -8.42 10.00
CA THR A 85 4.40 -7.23 10.48
C THR A 85 5.91 -7.30 10.21
N GLN A 86 6.51 -8.47 10.43
CA GLN A 86 7.94 -8.69 10.24
C GLN A 86 8.32 -8.57 8.77
N ARG A 87 7.54 -9.17 7.86
CA ARG A 87 7.78 -9.10 6.41
C ARG A 87 7.69 -7.67 5.89
N LEU A 88 6.72 -6.89 6.37
CA LEU A 88 6.59 -5.47 6.03
C LEU A 88 7.78 -4.64 6.54
N ARG A 89 8.27 -4.90 7.76
CA ARG A 89 9.45 -4.21 8.30
C ARG A 89 10.72 -4.54 7.52
N SER A 90 10.93 -5.82 7.17
CA SER A 90 12.05 -6.25 6.32
C SER A 90 11.97 -5.60 4.95
N PHE A 91 10.78 -5.59 4.33
CA PHE A 91 10.56 -4.90 3.05
C PHE A 91 10.94 -3.41 3.14
N VAL A 92 10.54 -2.69 4.18
CA VAL A 92 10.91 -1.28 4.35
C VAL A 92 12.42 -1.11 4.49
N ALA A 93 13.08 -1.96 5.29
CA ALA A 93 14.52 -1.87 5.53
C ALA A 93 15.35 -2.16 4.27
N GLU A 94 14.98 -3.20 3.51
CA GLU A 94 15.67 -3.60 2.27
C GLU A 94 15.46 -2.62 1.11
N ASN A 95 14.43 -1.78 1.20
CA ASN A 95 14.05 -0.82 0.16
C ASN A 95 14.11 0.63 0.66
N ALA A 96 14.90 0.89 1.70
CA ALA A 96 15.00 2.18 2.35
C ALA A 96 15.38 3.31 1.38
N GLU A 97 16.17 3.03 0.34
CA GLU A 97 16.58 4.01 -0.66
C GLU A 97 15.42 4.47 -1.57
N VAL A 98 14.47 3.59 -1.85
CA VAL A 98 13.25 3.90 -2.62
C VAL A 98 12.26 4.66 -1.76
N LEU A 99 12.24 4.37 -0.46
CA LEU A 99 11.26 4.91 0.48
C LEU A 99 11.75 6.19 1.20
N ALA A 100 13.01 6.58 1.04
CA ALA A 100 13.63 7.68 1.79
C ALA A 100 12.94 9.04 1.62
N GLY A 101 12.30 9.29 0.47
CA GLY A 101 11.67 10.56 0.13
C GLY A 101 10.15 10.63 0.41
N VAL A 102 9.55 9.54 0.88
CA VAL A 102 8.09 9.41 1.00
C VAL A 102 7.68 9.10 2.43
N THR A 103 6.41 9.37 2.76
CA THR A 103 5.90 9.04 4.09
C THR A 103 5.47 7.59 4.13
N VAL A 104 6.04 6.82 5.05
CA VAL A 104 5.72 5.41 5.28
C VAL A 104 5.10 5.26 6.65
N THR A 105 3.93 4.64 6.74
CA THR A 105 3.23 4.36 8.00
C THR A 105 2.90 2.87 8.10
N LEU A 106 2.85 2.37 9.33
CA LEU A 106 2.48 1.00 9.63
C LEU A 106 1.39 0.98 10.70
N SER A 107 0.29 0.27 10.45
CA SER A 107 -0.83 0.11 11.38
C SER A 107 -1.12 -1.36 11.61
N GLN A 108 -1.44 -1.76 12.84
CA GLN A 108 -1.91 -3.12 13.13
C GLN A 108 -3.32 -3.31 12.54
N VAL A 109 -3.56 -4.47 11.94
CA VAL A 109 -4.86 -4.85 11.37
C VAL A 109 -5.10 -6.35 11.57
N GLU A 110 -6.34 -6.80 11.36
CA GLU A 110 -6.65 -8.22 11.27
C GLU A 110 -7.08 -8.58 9.85
N THR A 111 -6.72 -9.78 9.40
CA THR A 111 -7.12 -10.33 8.11
C THR A 111 -7.98 -11.56 8.32
N TRP A 112 -9.05 -11.67 7.55
CA TRP A 112 -9.90 -12.87 7.55
C TRP A 112 -9.31 -13.94 6.64
N GLN A 113 -9.05 -15.12 7.18
CA GLN A 113 -8.70 -16.30 6.41
C GLN A 113 -9.87 -17.29 6.41
N PRO A 114 -10.41 -17.67 5.25
CA PRO A 114 -11.43 -18.69 5.19
C PRO A 114 -10.86 -20.04 5.66
N ALA A 115 -11.70 -20.89 6.26
CA ALA A 115 -11.35 -22.29 6.43
C ALA A 115 -11.12 -22.89 5.03
N VAL A 116 -10.04 -23.66 4.86
CA VAL A 116 -9.62 -24.21 3.56
C VAL A 116 -10.82 -24.87 2.86
N GLY A 117 -11.19 -24.36 1.68
CA GLY A 117 -12.35 -24.86 0.92
C GLY A 117 -13.12 -23.82 0.10
N VAL A 118 -12.93 -22.52 0.36
CA VAL A 118 -13.50 -21.44 -0.46
C VAL A 118 -12.40 -20.91 -1.39
N ALA A 119 -12.13 -21.64 -2.47
CA ALA A 119 -11.30 -21.15 -3.56
C ALA A 119 -11.98 -19.94 -4.23
N ARG A 120 -11.19 -18.93 -4.60
CA ARG A 120 -11.58 -17.96 -5.63
C ARG A 120 -11.25 -18.51 -7.00
#